data_AF-A0A3B9Z650-F1
#
_entry.id   AF-A0A3B9Z650-F1
#
_cell.length_a   1.000
_cell.length_b   1.000
_cell.length_c   1.000
_cell.angle_alpha   90.00
_cell.angle_beta   90.00
_cell.angle_gamma   90.00
#
_symmetry.space_group_name_H-M   'P 1'
#
loop_
_entity.id
_entity.type
_entity.pdbx_description
1 polymer ?
#
loop_
_entity_poly.entity_id
_entity_poly.type
_entity_poly.pdbx_seq_one_letter_code
_entity_poly.pdbx_strand_id
1 'polypeptide(L)'
;MTKVLQDIRVVELGTFITGPCAGMMLADLGADVIKVEQPGVGDPFRGYQGAQYSSQFQTYNARKRSLALNLKSPHAKDILERLLSQADVLLENYRPGVLDKLGFGWDAVHQRHPRLVYCSVTGFGQTGPYAGRGGFDLIIQAMSGLISTTGGGAHRPTPIGSAIADQHGAALFALGIVGAYAKWLTTGQGTRVESSLLASGIDLQTESLVTYYAVNGQDSMIDRDDHLGTWFHEAPYGGYEIADGHIAISLNPPEKLARALKSDDIAALIGKNTYFERDIYAKAVAKAVKSWTFFALSEVFDIEKMWYARVDNLDDLARNPQVHYNGTFMDFDVMGVPLKLVNHPNRYDGEGAEITLSSITAVTVECYSTKEIAGIDLKRPAPWARSR
;
A
#
# COMPACT_ATOMS: atom_id res chain seq x y z
N MET A 1 -11.71 -8.92 -18.84
CA MET A 1 -11.07 -8.61 -17.55
C MET A 1 -10.16 -9.78 -17.18
N THR A 2 -9.04 -9.53 -16.49
CA THR A 2 -7.98 -10.54 -16.32
C THR A 2 -7.89 -11.06 -14.88
N LYS A 3 -7.79 -12.38 -14.70
CA LYS A 3 -7.51 -13.04 -13.41
C LYS A 3 -6.15 -13.74 -13.45
N VAL A 4 -5.08 -12.98 -13.21
CA VAL A 4 -3.70 -13.47 -13.35
C VAL A 4 -3.26 -14.41 -12.23
N LEU A 5 -3.97 -14.44 -11.09
CA LEU A 5 -3.69 -15.33 -9.94
C LEU A 5 -4.83 -16.33 -9.62
N GLN A 6 -5.71 -16.63 -10.58
CA GLN A 6 -6.91 -17.48 -10.35
C GLN A 6 -6.63 -18.90 -9.80
N ASP A 7 -5.43 -19.43 -10.01
CA ASP A 7 -5.06 -20.78 -9.53
C ASP A 7 -4.46 -20.77 -8.12
N ILE A 8 -4.27 -19.59 -7.52
CA ILE A 8 -3.60 -19.43 -6.22
C ILE A 8 -4.64 -19.40 -5.11
N ARG A 9 -4.49 -20.30 -4.14
CA ARG A 9 -5.22 -20.25 -2.87
C ARG A 9 -4.32 -19.76 -1.74
N VAL A 10 -4.79 -18.73 -1.04
CA VAL A 10 -4.09 -18.08 0.08
C VAL A 10 -4.88 -18.31 1.36
N VAL A 11 -4.21 -18.80 2.39
CA VAL A 11 -4.72 -18.78 3.77
C VAL A 11 -4.12 -17.57 4.47
N GLU A 12 -4.96 -16.62 4.85
CA GLU A 12 -4.56 -15.39 5.53
C GLU A 12 -4.88 -15.48 7.04
N LEU A 13 -3.83 -15.43 7.86
CA LEU A 13 -3.88 -15.23 9.32
C LEU A 13 -3.46 -13.79 9.66
N GLY A 14 -4.02 -12.83 8.94
CA GLY A 14 -3.68 -11.40 9.05
C GLY A 14 -4.67 -10.61 9.90
N THR A 15 -4.21 -9.54 10.54
CA THR A 15 -5.04 -8.54 11.25
C THR A 15 -4.64 -7.12 10.89
N PHE A 16 -5.55 -6.15 11.06
CA PHE A 16 -5.34 -4.73 10.75
C PHE A 16 -5.03 -4.46 9.27
N ILE A 17 -3.83 -3.98 8.93
CA ILE A 17 -3.52 -3.47 7.58
C ILE A 17 -2.54 -4.37 6.82
N THR A 18 -1.28 -4.51 7.23
CA THR A 18 -0.23 -5.05 6.33
C THR A 18 -0.56 -6.42 5.72
N GLY A 19 -0.93 -7.38 6.57
CA GLY A 19 -1.31 -8.73 6.12
C GLY A 19 -2.60 -8.72 5.28
N PRO A 20 -3.70 -8.13 5.81
CA PRO A 20 -4.94 -7.99 5.06
C PRO A 20 -4.81 -7.23 3.74
N CYS A 21 -4.01 -6.17 3.67
CA CYS A 21 -3.77 -5.40 2.46
C CYS A 21 -3.02 -6.23 1.41
N ALA A 22 -2.01 -7.00 1.81
CA ALA A 22 -1.32 -7.93 0.89
C ALA A 22 -2.26 -9.03 0.38
N GLY A 23 -3.09 -9.61 1.26
CA GLY A 23 -4.12 -10.56 0.86
C GLY A 23 -5.17 -9.95 -0.08
N MET A 24 -5.55 -8.68 0.14
CA MET A 24 -6.45 -7.94 -0.75
C MET A 24 -5.83 -7.77 -2.14
N MET A 25 -4.56 -7.34 -2.23
CA MET A 25 -3.87 -7.18 -3.51
C MET A 25 -3.79 -8.49 -4.30
N LEU A 26 -3.57 -9.62 -3.62
CA LEU A 26 -3.61 -10.94 -4.26
C LEU A 26 -5.03 -11.31 -4.73
N ALA A 27 -6.05 -11.04 -3.91
CA ALA A 27 -7.46 -11.27 -4.26
C ALA A 27 -7.92 -10.38 -5.44
N ASP A 28 -7.48 -9.13 -5.50
CA ASP A 28 -7.76 -8.19 -6.60
C ASP A 28 -7.24 -8.75 -7.94
N LEU A 29 -6.15 -9.52 -7.90
CA LEU A 29 -5.57 -10.20 -9.07
C LEU A 29 -6.17 -11.60 -9.34
N GLY A 30 -7.19 -11.99 -8.58
CA GLY A 30 -7.98 -13.21 -8.76
C GLY A 30 -7.63 -14.38 -7.83
N ALA A 31 -6.73 -14.21 -6.86
CA ALA A 31 -6.42 -15.28 -5.90
C ALA A 31 -7.62 -15.62 -5.00
N ASP A 32 -7.79 -16.89 -4.66
CA ASP A 32 -8.78 -17.36 -3.69
C ASP A 32 -8.22 -17.18 -2.27
N VAL A 33 -8.61 -16.09 -1.61
CA VAL A 33 -8.12 -15.72 -0.27
C VAL A 33 -9.14 -16.10 0.80
N ILE A 34 -8.69 -16.94 1.74
CA ILE A 34 -9.44 -17.38 2.91
C ILE A 34 -8.81 -16.74 4.15
N LYS A 35 -9.47 -15.72 4.69
CA LYS A 35 -9.09 -15.09 5.94
C LYS A 35 -9.60 -15.90 7.12
N VAL A 36 -8.71 -16.29 8.01
CA VAL A 36 -9.05 -17.00 9.25
C VAL A 36 -9.05 -16.01 10.41
N GLU A 37 -10.14 -15.98 11.16
CA GLU A 37 -10.39 -14.95 12.17
C GLU A 37 -10.87 -15.54 13.50
N GLN A 38 -10.63 -14.83 14.60
CA GLN A 38 -11.09 -15.28 15.91
C GLN A 38 -12.64 -15.23 16.00
N PRO A 39 -13.32 -16.29 16.44
CA PRO A 39 -14.77 -16.28 16.62
C PRO A 39 -15.23 -15.15 17.57
N GLY A 40 -16.37 -14.53 17.24
CA GLY A 40 -17.01 -13.48 18.05
C GLY A 40 -16.35 -12.09 17.99
N VAL A 41 -15.05 -12.01 17.72
CA VAL A 41 -14.30 -10.74 17.66
C VAL A 41 -13.84 -10.41 16.24
N GLY A 42 -13.28 -11.41 15.55
CA GLY A 42 -12.71 -11.29 14.21
C GLY A 42 -11.47 -10.40 14.15
N ASP A 43 -11.21 -9.82 12.97
CA ASP A 43 -10.24 -8.74 12.80
C ASP A 43 -10.67 -7.49 13.61
N PRO A 44 -9.77 -6.86 14.40
CA PRO A 44 -10.09 -5.63 15.14
C PRO A 44 -10.68 -4.50 14.29
N PHE A 45 -10.44 -4.48 12.98
CA PHE A 45 -11.10 -3.52 12.10
C PHE A 45 -12.58 -3.76 11.88
N ARG A 46 -13.14 -4.96 12.10
CA ARG A 46 -14.58 -5.21 11.91
C ARG A 46 -15.43 -4.23 12.70
N GLY A 47 -15.16 -4.16 14.01
CA GLY A 47 -15.84 -3.32 15.01
C GLY A 47 -15.34 -1.88 15.11
N TYR A 48 -14.46 -1.44 14.20
CA TYR A 48 -13.76 -0.17 14.36
C TYR A 48 -14.74 1.01 14.37
N GLN A 49 -14.54 1.95 15.31
CA GLN A 49 -15.44 3.08 15.56
C GLN A 49 -16.91 2.68 15.83
N GLY A 50 -17.15 1.47 16.34
CA GLY A 50 -18.49 0.99 16.69
C GLY A 50 -19.33 0.52 15.51
N ALA A 51 -18.76 0.45 14.30
CA ALA A 51 -19.44 -0.13 13.14
C ALA A 51 -19.54 -1.66 13.26
N GLN A 52 -20.56 -2.27 12.66
CA GLN A 52 -20.63 -3.74 12.54
C GLN A 52 -19.61 -4.28 11.51
N TYR A 53 -19.41 -3.52 10.43
CA TYR A 53 -18.34 -3.69 9.45
C TYR A 53 -17.80 -2.32 9.07
N SER A 54 -16.68 -1.91 9.66
CA SER A 54 -16.10 -0.60 9.39
C SER A 54 -15.61 -0.45 7.94
N SER A 55 -15.50 0.79 7.45
CA SER A 55 -14.89 1.07 6.15
C SER A 55 -13.44 0.59 6.11
N GLN A 56 -12.71 0.65 7.22
CA GLN A 56 -11.33 0.14 7.33
C GLN A 56 -11.28 -1.37 7.10
N PHE A 57 -12.23 -2.13 7.66
CA PHE A 57 -12.31 -3.58 7.42
C PHE A 57 -12.65 -3.87 5.97
N GLN A 58 -13.66 -3.19 5.42
CA GLN A 58 -14.12 -3.40 4.06
C GLN A 58 -13.02 -3.10 3.03
N THR A 59 -12.27 -2.00 3.22
CA THR A 59 -11.15 -1.62 2.36
C THR A 59 -10.19 -2.78 2.13
N TYR A 60 -9.76 -3.47 3.18
CA TYR A 60 -8.74 -4.52 3.07
C TYR A 60 -9.30 -5.95 2.97
N ASN A 61 -10.63 -6.15 3.00
CA ASN A 61 -11.21 -7.50 3.09
C ASN A 61 -12.45 -7.77 2.21
N ALA A 62 -12.93 -6.81 1.41
CA ALA A 62 -14.17 -6.95 0.62
C ALA A 62 -14.21 -8.13 -0.38
N ARG A 63 -13.07 -8.73 -0.74
CA ARG A 63 -12.94 -9.77 -1.79
C ARG A 63 -12.43 -11.12 -1.25
N LYS A 64 -12.59 -11.34 0.04
CA LYS A 64 -12.08 -12.54 0.73
C LYS A 64 -13.22 -13.36 1.27
N ARG A 65 -12.98 -14.66 1.38
CA ARG A 65 -13.81 -15.54 2.22
C ARG A 65 -13.30 -15.45 3.65
N SER A 66 -14.20 -15.52 4.63
CA SER A 66 -13.86 -15.50 6.05
C SER A 66 -14.20 -16.85 6.69
N LEU A 67 -13.32 -17.35 7.57
CA LEU A 67 -13.50 -18.53 8.38
C LEU A 67 -13.24 -18.17 9.85
N ALA A 68 -14.26 -18.26 10.70
CA ALA A 68 -14.08 -18.11 12.14
C ALA A 68 -13.46 -19.39 12.73
N LEU A 69 -12.23 -19.28 13.27
CA LEU A 69 -11.51 -20.39 13.88
C LEU A 69 -10.70 -19.93 15.09
N ASN A 70 -11.04 -20.44 16.26
CA ASN A 70 -10.22 -20.23 17.45
C ASN A 70 -8.99 -21.13 17.39
N LEU A 71 -7.85 -20.59 16.96
CA LEU A 71 -6.58 -21.32 16.85
C LEU A 71 -6.06 -21.96 18.15
N LYS A 72 -6.63 -21.62 19.31
CA LYS A 72 -6.29 -22.24 20.61
C LYS A 72 -7.15 -23.47 20.92
N SER A 73 -8.18 -23.75 20.13
CA SER A 73 -9.05 -24.92 20.29
C SER A 73 -8.31 -26.21 19.92
N PRO A 74 -8.54 -27.34 20.64
CA PRO A 74 -7.92 -28.62 20.31
C PRO A 74 -8.21 -29.10 18.88
N HIS A 75 -9.36 -28.70 18.30
CA HIS A 75 -9.72 -29.06 16.93
C HIS A 75 -9.17 -28.11 15.86
N ALA A 76 -8.65 -26.94 16.26
CA ALA A 76 -8.23 -25.94 15.28
C ALA A 76 -7.03 -26.39 14.45
N LYS A 77 -6.17 -27.23 15.05
CA LYS A 77 -5.05 -27.82 14.33
C LYS A 77 -5.53 -28.61 13.13
N ASP A 78 -6.42 -29.58 13.31
CA ASP A 78 -6.91 -30.43 12.22
C ASP A 78 -7.61 -29.62 11.11
N ILE A 79 -8.31 -28.55 11.49
CA ILE A 79 -9.01 -27.66 10.55
C ILE A 79 -8.00 -26.86 9.73
N LEU A 80 -7.03 -26.22 10.38
CA LEU A 80 -6.01 -25.44 9.71
C LEU A 80 -5.11 -26.34 8.85
N GLU A 81 -4.77 -27.55 9.30
CA GLU A 81 -4.04 -28.53 8.48
C GLU A 81 -4.76 -28.87 7.18
N ARG A 82 -6.07 -29.13 7.25
CA ARG A 82 -6.88 -29.40 6.05
C ARG A 82 -6.90 -28.21 5.11
N LEU A 83 -6.98 -27.00 5.66
CA LEU A 83 -6.96 -25.77 4.87
C LEU A 83 -5.60 -25.59 4.16
N LEU A 84 -4.51 -25.75 4.91
CA LEU A 84 -3.14 -25.64 4.39
C LEU A 84 -2.80 -26.71 3.36
N SER A 85 -3.34 -27.93 3.50
CA SER A 85 -3.13 -29.02 2.52
C SER A 85 -3.66 -28.71 1.10
N GLN A 86 -4.51 -27.69 0.98
CA GLN A 86 -5.10 -27.26 -0.29
C GLN A 86 -4.64 -25.86 -0.72
N ALA A 87 -3.86 -25.18 0.13
CA ALA A 87 -3.37 -23.85 -0.09
C ALA A 87 -2.02 -23.86 -0.81
N ASP A 88 -1.74 -22.77 -1.52
CA ASP A 88 -0.42 -22.54 -2.13
C ASP A 88 0.39 -21.56 -1.28
N VAL A 89 -0.29 -20.66 -0.55
CA VAL A 89 0.32 -19.64 0.32
C VAL A 89 -0.31 -19.65 1.70
N LEU A 90 0.50 -19.58 2.75
CA LEU A 90 0.11 -19.15 4.08
C LEU A 90 0.71 -17.76 4.34
N LEU A 91 -0.15 -16.78 4.62
CA LEU A 91 0.22 -15.41 4.95
C LEU A 91 -0.15 -15.08 6.39
N GLU A 92 0.74 -14.45 7.14
CA GLU A 92 0.48 -14.04 8.53
C GLU A 92 1.20 -12.73 8.90
N ASN A 93 0.67 -12.01 9.89
CA ASN A 93 1.33 -10.82 10.46
C ASN A 93 1.30 -10.78 11.99
N TYR A 94 1.36 -11.94 12.63
CA TYR A 94 1.50 -12.05 14.07
C TYR A 94 2.92 -11.72 14.52
N ARG A 95 3.07 -11.50 15.83
CA ARG A 95 4.38 -11.30 16.42
C ARG A 95 5.22 -12.59 16.27
N PRO A 96 6.56 -12.47 16.13
CA PRO A 96 7.44 -13.62 16.07
C PRO A 96 7.18 -14.63 17.19
N GLY A 97 7.16 -15.91 16.87
CA GLY A 97 6.94 -16.99 17.82
C GLY A 97 5.47 -17.33 18.12
N VAL A 98 4.49 -16.55 17.65
CA VAL A 98 3.06 -16.83 17.91
C VAL A 98 2.61 -18.10 17.20
N LEU A 99 2.86 -18.24 15.89
CA LEU A 99 2.48 -19.46 15.16
C LEU A 99 3.34 -20.66 15.54
N ASP A 100 4.61 -20.46 15.92
CA ASP A 100 5.46 -21.53 16.44
C ASP A 100 4.83 -22.20 17.67
N LYS A 101 4.33 -21.41 18.63
CA LYS A 101 3.63 -21.91 19.81
C LYS A 101 2.33 -22.64 19.49
N LEU A 102 1.72 -22.35 18.34
CA LEU A 102 0.51 -23.02 17.85
C LEU A 102 0.84 -24.24 16.97
N GLY A 103 2.12 -24.55 16.72
CA GLY A 103 2.56 -25.67 15.88
C GLY A 103 2.50 -25.38 14.38
N PHE A 104 2.35 -24.11 14.00
CA PHE A 104 2.22 -23.63 12.62
C PHE A 104 3.34 -22.66 12.22
N GLY A 105 4.48 -22.69 12.92
CA GLY A 105 5.69 -22.00 12.49
C GLY A 105 6.29 -22.60 11.20
N TRP A 106 7.25 -21.89 10.61
CA TRP A 106 7.87 -22.27 9.33
C TRP A 106 8.35 -23.73 9.30
N ASP A 107 9.17 -24.15 10.26
CA ASP A 107 9.78 -25.49 10.22
C ASP A 107 8.72 -26.60 10.26
N ALA A 108 7.72 -26.43 11.14
CA ALA A 108 6.62 -27.39 11.29
C ALA A 108 5.71 -27.44 10.04
N VAL A 109 5.42 -26.27 9.45
CA VAL A 109 4.59 -26.18 8.25
C VAL A 109 5.34 -26.72 7.04
N HIS A 110 6.62 -26.37 6.87
CA HIS A 110 7.42 -26.82 5.74
C HIS A 110 7.63 -28.34 5.75
N GLN A 111 7.80 -28.95 6.93
CA GLN A 111 7.88 -30.40 7.06
C GLN A 111 6.60 -31.11 6.58
N ARG A 112 5.42 -30.55 6.89
CA ARG A 112 4.11 -31.13 6.53
C ARG A 112 3.66 -30.79 5.11
N HIS A 113 3.98 -29.58 4.66
CA HIS A 113 3.55 -28.97 3.40
C HIS A 113 4.76 -28.34 2.67
N PRO A 114 5.71 -29.15 2.15
CA PRO A 114 6.97 -28.65 1.58
C PRO A 114 6.79 -27.76 0.35
N ARG A 115 5.61 -27.83 -0.29
CA ARG A 115 5.22 -27.03 -1.44
C ARG A 115 4.61 -25.68 -1.08
N LEU A 116 4.25 -25.46 0.19
CA LEU A 116 3.56 -24.25 0.64
C LEU A 116 4.54 -23.08 0.73
N VAL A 117 4.17 -21.94 0.16
CA VAL A 117 4.87 -20.68 0.34
C VAL A 117 4.43 -20.08 1.69
N TYR A 118 5.37 -19.92 2.62
CA TYR A 118 5.09 -19.43 3.97
C TYR A 118 5.54 -17.99 4.10
N CYS A 119 4.63 -17.10 4.47
CA CYS A 119 4.83 -15.67 4.36
C CYS A 119 4.52 -15.01 5.69
N SER A 120 5.48 -14.25 6.22
CA SER A 120 5.31 -13.50 7.45
C SER A 120 5.72 -12.04 7.30
N VAL A 121 4.95 -11.13 7.87
CA VAL A 121 5.31 -9.71 7.94
C VAL A 121 5.17 -9.17 9.35
N THR A 122 6.17 -8.48 9.86
CA THR A 122 6.15 -7.89 11.21
C THR A 122 6.61 -6.44 11.20
N GLY A 123 6.54 -5.76 12.34
CA GLY A 123 7.03 -4.37 12.45
C GLY A 123 8.53 -4.23 12.17
N PHE A 124 9.34 -5.13 12.73
CA PHE A 124 10.79 -4.96 12.83
C PHE A 124 11.61 -6.18 12.35
N GLY A 125 10.95 -7.18 11.77
CA GLY A 125 11.56 -8.44 11.37
C GLY A 125 11.30 -9.58 12.36
N GLN A 126 11.67 -10.79 11.96
CA GLN A 126 11.46 -12.02 12.74
C GLN A 126 12.52 -12.22 13.83
N THR A 127 13.65 -11.52 13.72
CA THR A 127 14.79 -11.60 14.63
C THR A 127 15.34 -10.22 14.94
N GLY A 128 16.35 -10.14 15.83
CA GLY A 128 16.99 -8.88 16.20
C GLY A 128 16.36 -8.19 17.41
N PRO A 129 16.91 -7.02 17.80
CA PRO A 129 16.61 -6.38 19.09
C PRO A 129 15.16 -5.91 19.23
N TYR A 130 14.47 -5.69 18.12
CA TYR A 130 13.10 -5.17 18.08
C TYR A 130 12.06 -6.19 17.64
N ALA A 131 12.43 -7.47 17.44
CA ALA A 131 11.50 -8.52 17.01
C ALA A 131 10.27 -8.67 17.94
N GLY A 132 10.44 -8.45 19.24
CA GLY A 132 9.36 -8.52 20.22
C GLY A 132 8.44 -7.29 20.27
N ARG A 133 8.76 -6.20 19.56
CA ARG A 133 8.00 -4.95 19.60
C ARG A 133 6.82 -4.98 18.62
N GLY A 134 5.72 -4.31 18.99
CA GLY A 134 4.63 -4.06 18.05
C GLY A 134 5.03 -2.98 17.05
N GLY A 135 4.75 -3.21 15.77
CA GLY A 135 4.89 -2.20 14.72
C GLY A 135 3.53 -1.68 14.28
N PHE A 136 3.38 -0.37 14.27
CA PHE A 136 2.24 0.33 13.69
C PHE A 136 2.77 1.40 12.75
N ASP A 137 2.00 1.73 11.71
CA ASP A 137 2.39 2.67 10.66
C ASP A 137 3.11 3.92 11.18
N LEU A 138 2.48 4.71 12.05
CA LEU A 138 3.07 5.95 12.57
C LEU A 138 4.42 5.74 13.29
N ILE A 139 4.56 4.63 14.02
CA ILE A 139 5.82 4.28 14.70
C ILE A 139 6.90 3.95 13.67
N ILE A 140 6.53 3.28 12.58
CA ILE A 140 7.43 2.94 11.50
C ILE A 140 7.80 4.18 10.69
N GLN A 141 6.86 5.08 10.39
CA GLN A 141 7.17 6.37 9.77
C GLN A 141 8.20 7.14 10.60
N ALA A 142 8.03 7.17 11.93
CA ALA A 142 8.97 7.84 12.83
C ALA A 142 10.35 7.16 12.81
N MET A 143 10.40 5.84 12.98
CA MET A 143 11.66 5.09 13.11
C MET A 143 12.43 4.93 11.80
N SER A 144 11.75 5.02 10.65
CA SER A 144 12.40 4.96 9.33
C SER A 144 13.03 6.29 8.90
N GLY A 145 12.76 7.40 9.61
CA GLY A 145 13.22 8.73 9.21
C GLY A 145 12.26 9.48 8.26
N LEU A 146 11.16 8.83 7.85
CA LEU A 146 10.20 9.40 6.91
C LEU A 146 9.54 10.67 7.43
N ILE A 147 9.21 10.72 8.73
CA ILE A 147 8.62 11.91 9.36
C ILE A 147 9.61 13.08 9.35
N SER A 148 10.90 12.84 9.63
CA SER A 148 11.91 13.91 9.69
C SER A 148 12.22 14.53 8.33
N THR A 149 11.87 13.85 7.23
CA THR A 149 12.15 14.29 5.86
C THR A 149 10.89 14.79 5.14
N THR A 150 9.74 14.83 5.82
CA THR A 150 8.43 15.20 5.25
C THR A 150 7.89 16.50 5.88
N GLY A 151 7.33 17.39 5.06
CA GLY A 151 6.51 18.53 5.51
C GLY A 151 7.25 19.74 6.09
N GLY A 152 8.50 19.96 5.68
CA GLY A 152 9.38 21.06 6.14
C GLY A 152 10.66 20.61 6.85
N GLY A 153 10.98 19.32 6.77
CA GLY A 153 12.22 18.77 7.34
C GLY A 153 12.23 18.70 8.86
N ALA A 154 13.42 18.75 9.45
CA ALA A 154 13.65 18.49 10.89
C ALA A 154 12.90 19.45 11.83
N HIS A 155 12.56 20.66 11.37
CA HIS A 155 11.87 21.67 12.18
C HIS A 155 10.34 21.52 12.17
N ARG A 156 9.80 20.72 11.24
CA ARG A 156 8.37 20.44 11.12
C ARG A 156 8.12 18.96 10.78
N PRO A 157 8.48 18.04 11.69
CA PRO A 157 8.30 16.60 11.48
C PRO A 157 6.82 16.28 11.23
N THR A 158 6.50 15.89 10.00
CA THR A 158 5.11 15.71 9.56
C THR A 158 4.88 14.28 9.09
N PRO A 159 4.00 13.51 9.73
CA PRO A 159 3.59 12.21 9.22
C PRO A 159 2.89 12.34 7.86
N ILE A 160 3.11 11.34 6.99
CA ILE A 160 2.33 11.21 5.76
C ILE A 160 0.90 10.81 6.14
N GLY A 161 -0.08 11.44 5.49
CA GLY A 161 -1.51 11.31 5.84
C GLY A 161 -2.17 9.96 5.51
N SER A 162 -1.43 9.01 4.93
CA SER A 162 -1.89 7.64 4.69
C SER A 162 -1.14 6.66 5.60
N ALA A 163 -1.65 5.43 5.69
CA ALA A 163 -0.94 4.32 6.32
C ALA A 163 0.19 3.81 5.40
N ILE A 164 1.13 4.70 5.06
CA ILE A 164 2.06 4.56 3.94
C ILE A 164 3.04 3.40 4.14
N ALA A 165 3.55 3.20 5.35
CA ALA A 165 4.49 2.12 5.64
C ALA A 165 3.75 0.77 5.64
N ASP A 166 2.53 0.74 6.16
CA ASP A 166 1.67 -0.44 6.13
C ASP A 166 1.27 -0.84 4.70
N GLN A 167 0.84 0.13 3.88
CA GLN A 167 0.40 -0.11 2.50
C GLN A 167 1.58 -0.45 1.57
N HIS A 168 2.70 0.27 1.69
CA HIS A 168 3.92 -0.04 0.93
C HIS A 168 4.52 -1.39 1.36
N GLY A 169 4.57 -1.65 2.67
CA GLY A 169 5.01 -2.94 3.20
C GLY A 169 4.13 -4.09 2.72
N ALA A 170 2.81 -3.88 2.63
CA ALA A 170 1.89 -4.86 2.05
C ALA A 170 2.14 -5.09 0.55
N ALA A 171 2.41 -4.04 -0.23
CA ALA A 171 2.73 -4.15 -1.66
C ALA A 171 4.02 -4.93 -1.90
N LEU A 172 5.10 -4.59 -1.18
CA LEU A 172 6.36 -5.35 -1.23
C LEU A 172 6.18 -6.80 -0.77
N PHE A 173 5.33 -7.03 0.23
CA PHE A 173 5.06 -8.37 0.73
C PHE A 173 4.27 -9.20 -0.30
N ALA A 174 3.23 -8.64 -0.93
CA ALA A 174 2.50 -9.28 -2.03
C ALA A 174 3.43 -9.55 -3.22
N LEU A 175 4.32 -8.62 -3.57
CA LEU A 175 5.35 -8.83 -4.59
C LEU A 175 6.28 -10.00 -4.24
N GLY A 176 6.73 -10.08 -2.99
CA GLY A 176 7.54 -11.20 -2.49
C GLY A 176 6.81 -12.54 -2.59
N ILE A 177 5.51 -12.58 -2.31
CA ILE A 177 4.66 -13.76 -2.45
C ILE A 177 4.57 -14.20 -3.92
N VAL A 178 4.31 -13.25 -4.83
CA VAL A 178 4.27 -13.53 -6.27
C VAL A 178 5.62 -14.02 -6.78
N GLY A 179 6.73 -13.44 -6.31
CA GLY A 179 8.08 -13.92 -6.63
C GLY A 179 8.35 -15.34 -6.13
N ALA A 180 7.93 -15.66 -4.90
CA ALA A 180 8.02 -17.02 -4.36
C ALA A 180 7.13 -18.00 -5.14
N TYR A 181 5.94 -17.58 -5.57
CA TYR A 181 5.08 -18.38 -6.43
C TYR A 181 5.68 -18.59 -7.82
N ALA A 182 6.35 -17.59 -8.41
CA ALA A 182 7.06 -17.75 -9.68
C ALA A 182 8.19 -18.78 -9.58
N LYS A 183 8.96 -18.79 -8.49
CA LYS A 183 9.93 -19.86 -8.19
C LYS A 183 9.24 -21.21 -7.98
N TRP A 184 8.09 -21.23 -7.32
CA TRP A 184 7.32 -22.45 -7.10
C TRP A 184 6.83 -23.07 -8.42
N LEU A 185 6.46 -22.26 -9.41
CA LEU A 185 6.03 -22.76 -10.72
C LEU A 185 7.12 -23.56 -11.45
N THR A 186 8.40 -23.27 -11.20
CA THR A 186 9.53 -23.96 -11.85
C THR A 186 10.08 -25.10 -11.00
N THR A 187 10.06 -24.95 -9.66
CA THR A 187 10.70 -25.91 -8.75
C THR A 187 9.72 -26.86 -8.05
N GLY A 188 8.45 -26.48 -7.98
CA GLY A 188 7.42 -27.15 -7.17
C GLY A 188 7.63 -27.01 -5.65
N GLN A 189 8.66 -26.30 -5.19
CA GLN A 189 9.03 -26.18 -3.78
C GLN A 189 8.57 -24.86 -3.17
N GLY A 190 8.06 -24.94 -1.95
CA GLY A 190 7.70 -23.78 -1.14
C GLY A 190 8.93 -22.94 -0.79
N THR A 191 8.71 -21.69 -0.42
CA THR A 191 9.76 -20.78 0.04
C THR A 191 9.22 -19.93 1.19
N ARG A 192 10.07 -19.64 2.18
CA ARG A 192 9.78 -18.70 3.26
C ARG A 192 10.00 -17.29 2.75
N VAL A 193 8.99 -16.43 2.90
CA VAL A 193 9.04 -15.00 2.62
C VAL A 193 8.86 -14.25 3.93
N GLU A 194 9.78 -13.33 4.22
CA GLU A 194 9.72 -12.50 5.40
C GLU A 194 9.82 -11.03 5.00
N SER A 195 9.00 -10.19 5.62
CA SER A 195 9.06 -8.74 5.43
C SER A 195 9.03 -8.02 6.78
N SER A 196 9.55 -6.79 6.80
CA SER A 196 9.45 -5.91 7.96
C SER A 196 9.01 -4.52 7.54
N LEU A 197 8.05 -3.96 8.28
CA LEU A 197 7.58 -2.60 8.03
C LEU A 197 8.71 -1.57 8.14
N LEU A 198 9.65 -1.74 9.06
CA LEU A 198 10.80 -0.83 9.18
C LEU A 198 11.64 -0.80 7.90
N ALA A 199 11.96 -1.97 7.33
CA ALA A 199 12.69 -2.02 6.06
C ALA A 199 11.86 -1.40 4.92
N SER A 200 10.55 -1.65 4.87
CA SER A 200 9.65 -1.03 3.88
C SER A 200 9.56 0.49 4.03
N GLY A 201 9.52 1.02 5.26
CA GLY A 201 9.53 2.46 5.53
C GLY A 201 10.84 3.14 5.10
N ILE A 202 11.96 2.42 5.20
CA ILE A 202 13.26 2.88 4.69
C ILE A 202 13.28 2.79 3.16
N ASP A 203 12.72 1.73 2.58
CA ASP A 203 12.64 1.54 1.12
C ASP A 203 11.89 2.68 0.41
N LEU A 204 10.84 3.23 1.03
CA LEU A 204 10.14 4.44 0.53
C LEU A 204 11.07 5.64 0.30
N GLN A 205 12.20 5.69 1.01
CA GLN A 205 13.12 6.81 1.00
C GLN A 205 14.36 6.55 0.14
N THR A 206 14.39 5.47 -0.67
CA THR A 206 15.58 4.99 -1.39
C THR A 206 16.39 6.12 -2.03
N GLU A 207 15.76 6.97 -2.83
CA GLU A 207 16.44 8.07 -3.53
C GLU A 207 17.01 9.11 -2.54
N SER A 208 16.19 9.59 -1.61
CA SER A 208 16.59 10.58 -0.61
C SER A 208 17.70 10.04 0.30
N LEU A 209 17.61 8.78 0.72
CA LEU A 209 18.56 8.14 1.62
C LEU A 209 19.92 7.95 0.95
N VAL A 210 19.92 7.45 -0.30
CA VAL A 210 21.14 7.30 -1.09
C VAL A 210 21.80 8.66 -1.31
N THR A 211 21.00 9.69 -1.64
CA THR A 211 21.49 11.07 -1.81
C THR A 211 22.12 11.60 -0.53
N TYR A 212 21.47 11.38 0.62
CA TYR A 212 21.96 11.84 1.92
C TYR A 212 23.32 11.23 2.26
N TYR A 213 23.47 9.91 2.09
CA TYR A 213 24.74 9.24 2.40
C TYR A 213 25.84 9.50 1.36
N ALA A 214 25.50 9.74 0.09
CA ALA A 214 26.47 10.03 -0.97
C ALA A 214 27.26 11.33 -0.74
N VAL A 215 26.69 12.27 0.02
CA VAL A 215 27.27 13.60 0.27
C VAL A 215 27.76 13.79 1.73
N ASN A 216 27.85 12.72 2.51
CA ASN A 216 28.12 12.75 3.96
C ASN A 216 27.12 13.68 4.69
N GLY A 217 25.84 13.41 4.50
CA GLY A 217 24.71 14.26 4.86
C GLY A 217 24.76 14.92 6.23
N GLN A 218 24.22 16.14 6.28
CA GLN A 218 24.05 16.95 7.48
C GLN A 218 22.59 17.41 7.54
N ASP A 219 22.03 17.55 8.74
CA ASP A 219 20.62 17.95 8.94
C ASP A 219 20.28 19.28 8.26
N SER A 220 21.25 20.21 8.18
CA SER A 220 21.12 21.49 7.45
C SER A 220 20.82 21.34 5.96
N MET A 221 21.01 20.15 5.39
CA MET A 221 20.67 19.88 4.00
C MET A 221 19.17 19.61 3.80
N ILE A 222 18.51 19.11 4.83
CA ILE A 222 17.10 18.73 4.84
C ILE A 222 16.23 19.96 5.13
N ASP A 223 16.74 20.92 5.90
CA ASP A 223 16.08 22.19 6.17
C ASP A 223 16.00 23.05 4.90
N ARG A 224 14.77 23.33 4.46
CA ARG A 224 14.44 23.93 3.16
C ARG A 224 13.23 24.83 3.25
N ASP A 225 13.08 25.70 2.26
CA ASP A 225 11.92 26.57 2.17
C ASP A 225 10.60 25.78 2.11
N ASP A 226 9.57 26.27 2.81
CA ASP A 226 8.28 25.58 2.99
C ASP A 226 7.55 25.24 1.69
N HIS A 227 7.86 25.95 0.58
CA HIS A 227 7.25 25.66 -0.71
C HIS A 227 7.85 24.43 -1.40
N LEU A 228 9.05 23.98 -1.01
CA LEU A 228 9.70 22.84 -1.64
C LEU A 228 9.06 21.52 -1.21
N GLY A 229 8.72 20.68 -2.18
CA GLY A 229 8.08 19.39 -1.95
C GLY A 229 9.02 18.32 -1.42
N THR A 230 10.32 18.45 -1.68
CA THR A 230 11.38 17.57 -1.14
C THR A 230 12.67 18.34 -0.94
N TRP A 231 13.59 17.78 -0.15
CA TRP A 231 14.86 18.43 0.14
C TRP A 231 15.95 18.20 -0.93
N PHE A 232 15.78 17.22 -1.83
CA PHE A 232 16.82 16.70 -2.73
C PHE A 232 16.54 16.89 -4.23
N HIS A 233 15.39 17.45 -4.62
CA HIS A 233 15.14 17.82 -6.02
C HIS A 233 15.58 19.26 -6.33
N GLU A 234 15.87 19.52 -7.60
CA GLU A 234 16.13 20.87 -8.12
C GLU A 234 14.84 21.71 -8.16
N ALA A 235 14.97 23.04 -8.12
CA ALA A 235 13.82 23.93 -8.25
C ALA A 235 13.39 24.20 -9.71
N PRO A 236 12.10 24.53 -9.92
CA PRO A 236 11.01 24.46 -8.94
C PRO A 236 10.60 23.01 -8.68
N TYR A 237 10.40 22.64 -7.42
CA TYR A 237 9.77 21.36 -7.09
C TYR A 237 8.98 21.57 -5.82
N GLY A 238 7.69 21.84 -5.93
CA GLY A 238 6.98 22.39 -4.79
C GLY A 238 5.49 22.63 -4.98
N GLY A 239 4.85 22.98 -3.86
CA GLY A 239 3.47 23.43 -3.78
C GLY A 239 3.42 24.93 -3.49
N TYR A 240 2.53 25.64 -4.18
CA TYR A 240 2.43 27.10 -4.12
C TYR A 240 0.97 27.53 -3.97
N GLU A 241 0.72 28.51 -3.10
CA GLU A 241 -0.59 29.16 -2.97
C GLU A 241 -0.91 29.97 -4.23
N ILE A 242 -2.14 29.88 -4.71
CA ILE A 242 -2.70 30.63 -5.83
C ILE A 242 -4.06 31.22 -5.40
N ALA A 243 -4.65 32.10 -6.21
CA ALA A 243 -5.85 32.86 -5.83
C ALA A 243 -7.07 31.98 -5.48
N ASP A 244 -7.14 30.77 -6.02
CA ASP A 244 -8.26 29.83 -5.89
C ASP A 244 -7.82 28.41 -5.43
N GLY A 245 -6.69 28.31 -4.72
CA GLY A 245 -6.21 27.06 -4.12
C GLY A 245 -4.69 26.93 -4.06
N HIS A 246 -4.18 25.75 -4.40
CA HIS A 246 -2.75 25.47 -4.50
C HIS A 246 -2.42 24.77 -5.81
N ILE A 247 -1.22 25.04 -6.33
CA ILE A 247 -0.64 24.41 -7.52
C ILE A 247 0.66 23.71 -7.15
N ALA A 248 0.87 22.51 -7.67
CA ALA A 248 2.17 21.84 -7.69
C ALA A 248 2.89 22.16 -9.00
N ILE A 249 4.18 22.52 -8.93
CA ILE A 249 5.04 22.75 -10.10
C ILE A 249 6.30 21.91 -9.94
N SER A 250 6.67 21.16 -10.98
CA SER A 250 7.79 20.22 -10.94
C SER A 250 8.79 20.49 -12.07
N LEU A 251 10.06 20.66 -11.73
CA LEU A 251 11.27 20.63 -12.56
C LEU A 251 11.21 21.41 -13.90
N ASN A 252 10.43 22.48 -13.96
CA ASN A 252 10.30 23.29 -15.17
C ASN A 252 11.51 24.23 -15.35
N PRO A 253 12.07 24.37 -16.55
CA PRO A 253 13.16 25.30 -16.82
C PRO A 253 12.84 26.75 -16.41
N PRO A 254 13.75 27.46 -15.70
CA PRO A 254 13.53 28.85 -15.28
C PRO A 254 13.15 29.81 -16.41
N GLU A 255 13.69 29.60 -17.62
CA GLU A 255 13.39 30.43 -18.79
C GLU A 255 11.94 30.31 -19.22
N LYS A 256 11.38 29.09 -19.16
CA LYS A 256 9.96 28.85 -19.50
C LYS A 256 9.05 29.48 -18.44
N LEU A 257 9.38 29.27 -17.16
CA LEU A 257 8.65 29.88 -16.04
C LEU A 257 8.64 31.40 -16.12
N ALA A 258 9.79 32.02 -16.35
CA ALA A 258 9.92 33.47 -16.44
C ALA A 258 9.06 34.03 -17.58
N ARG A 259 9.04 33.37 -18.74
CA ARG A 259 8.17 33.76 -19.86
C ARG A 259 6.68 33.56 -19.57
N ALA A 260 6.29 32.37 -19.09
CA ALA A 260 4.90 32.03 -18.82
C ALA A 260 4.27 32.98 -17.79
N LEU A 261 5.01 33.24 -16.71
CA LEU A 261 4.56 34.08 -15.59
C LEU A 261 4.87 35.57 -15.78
N LYS A 262 5.62 35.92 -16.84
CA LYS A 262 6.16 37.28 -17.09
C LYS A 262 6.84 37.84 -15.84
N SER A 263 7.68 37.02 -15.21
CA SER A 263 8.30 37.32 -13.91
C SER A 263 9.76 37.70 -14.05
N ASP A 264 10.07 38.98 -13.82
CA ASP A 264 11.44 39.50 -13.78
C ASP A 264 12.25 38.88 -12.63
N ASP A 265 11.61 38.55 -11.51
CA ASP A 265 12.26 37.90 -10.36
C ASP A 265 12.78 36.51 -10.74
N ILE A 266 12.02 35.74 -11.53
CA ILE A 266 12.46 34.43 -12.02
C ILE A 266 13.50 34.61 -13.13
N ALA A 267 13.31 35.60 -14.01
CA ALA A 267 14.26 35.89 -15.08
C ALA A 267 15.66 36.23 -14.54
N ALA A 268 15.74 36.95 -13.42
CA ALA A 268 16.99 37.30 -12.74
C ALA A 268 17.74 36.09 -12.16
N LEU A 269 17.09 34.92 -12.04
CA LEU A 269 17.71 33.70 -11.57
C LEU A 269 18.25 32.82 -12.71
N ILE A 270 17.91 33.10 -13.97
CA ILE A 270 18.38 32.31 -15.12
C ILE A 270 19.90 32.18 -15.13
N GLY A 271 20.40 30.95 -15.33
CA GLY A 271 21.83 30.62 -15.30
C GLY A 271 22.38 30.29 -13.91
N LYS A 272 21.62 30.51 -12.84
CA LYS A 272 21.96 30.00 -11.50
C LYS A 272 21.66 28.52 -11.36
N ASN A 273 22.41 27.84 -10.51
CA ASN A 273 22.22 26.42 -10.23
C ASN A 273 20.88 26.18 -9.49
N THR A 274 19.97 25.47 -10.13
CA THR A 274 18.60 25.15 -9.67
C THR A 274 18.58 24.23 -8.45
N TYR A 275 19.64 23.45 -8.22
CA TYR A 275 19.79 22.65 -7.00
C TYR A 275 20.21 23.53 -5.82
N PHE A 276 21.38 24.19 -5.89
CA PHE A 276 21.93 24.92 -4.75
C PHE A 276 21.14 26.18 -4.37
N GLU A 277 20.47 26.81 -5.33
CA GLU A 277 19.69 28.04 -5.11
C GLU A 277 18.18 27.78 -4.99
N ARG A 278 17.77 26.51 -4.82
CA ARG A 278 16.36 26.08 -4.88
C ARG A 278 15.41 26.85 -3.97
N ASP A 279 15.86 27.26 -2.79
CA ASP A 279 15.06 28.04 -1.84
C ASP A 279 14.72 29.43 -2.41
N ILE A 280 15.64 30.06 -3.16
CA ILE A 280 15.42 31.37 -3.79
C ILE A 280 14.44 31.22 -4.97
N TYR A 281 14.61 30.17 -5.79
CA TYR A 281 13.68 29.86 -6.86
C TYR A 281 12.27 29.58 -6.33
N ALA A 282 12.13 28.80 -5.26
CA ALA A 282 10.84 28.47 -4.67
C ALA A 282 10.09 29.74 -4.21
N LYS A 283 10.78 30.66 -3.53
CA LYS A 283 10.22 31.96 -3.13
C LYS A 283 9.80 32.83 -4.32
N ALA A 284 10.64 32.88 -5.36
CA ALA A 284 10.34 33.65 -6.57
C ALA A 284 9.10 33.11 -7.30
N VAL A 285 8.97 31.78 -7.40
CA VAL A 285 7.80 31.11 -7.99
C VAL A 285 6.57 31.36 -7.14
N ALA A 286 6.64 31.17 -5.82
CA ALA A 286 5.54 31.43 -4.88
C ALA A 286 4.98 32.84 -5.06
N LYS A 287 5.86 33.84 -5.12
CA LYS A 287 5.47 35.24 -5.35
C LYS A 287 4.80 35.44 -6.72
N ALA A 288 5.36 34.84 -7.78
CA ALA A 288 4.90 35.03 -9.15
C ALA A 288 3.52 34.42 -9.41
N VAL A 289 3.17 33.30 -8.75
CA VAL A 289 1.90 32.60 -8.98
C VAL A 289 0.76 33.05 -8.06
N LYS A 290 1.07 33.72 -6.94
CA LYS A 290 0.11 33.99 -5.85
C LYS A 290 -1.22 34.62 -6.27
N SER A 291 -1.19 35.57 -7.20
CA SER A 291 -2.39 36.29 -7.66
C SER A 291 -3.09 35.62 -8.84
N TRP A 292 -2.54 34.53 -9.37
CA TRP A 292 -3.13 33.85 -10.52
C TRP A 292 -4.19 32.84 -10.06
N THR A 293 -5.20 32.62 -10.88
CA THR A 293 -6.10 31.47 -10.73
C THR A 293 -5.51 30.24 -11.41
N PHE A 294 -5.93 29.03 -11.02
CA PHE A 294 -5.49 27.80 -11.70
C PHE A 294 -5.79 27.83 -13.20
N PHE A 295 -6.98 28.32 -13.59
CA PHE A 295 -7.37 28.44 -15.00
C PHE A 295 -6.38 29.29 -15.80
N ALA A 296 -6.11 30.52 -15.36
CA ALA A 296 -5.16 31.41 -16.04
C ALA A 296 -3.73 30.83 -16.09
N LEU A 297 -3.29 30.13 -15.04
CA LEU A 297 -1.99 29.43 -15.04
C LEU A 297 -1.98 28.30 -16.08
N SER A 298 -3.05 27.51 -16.16
CA SER A 298 -3.13 26.39 -17.09
C SER A 298 -2.98 26.83 -18.55
N GLU A 299 -3.59 27.96 -18.93
CA GLU A 299 -3.48 28.49 -20.30
C GLU A 299 -2.04 28.81 -20.69
N VAL A 300 -1.27 29.45 -19.80
CA VAL A 300 0.13 29.83 -20.10
C VAL A 300 1.10 28.66 -19.93
N PHE A 301 0.84 27.76 -18.97
CA PHE A 301 1.69 26.60 -18.71
C PHE A 301 1.54 25.51 -19.78
N ASP A 302 0.34 25.33 -20.34
CA ASP A 302 0.12 24.38 -21.44
C ASP A 302 0.85 24.81 -22.73
N ILE A 303 0.87 26.12 -23.03
CA ILE A 303 1.62 26.67 -24.17
C ILE A 303 3.12 26.36 -24.05
N GLU A 304 3.68 26.53 -22.85
CA GLU A 304 5.11 26.25 -22.57
C GLU A 304 5.38 24.76 -22.30
N LYS A 305 4.34 23.91 -22.30
CA LYS A 305 4.37 22.47 -22.00
C LYS A 305 5.02 22.19 -20.65
N MET A 306 4.55 22.88 -19.62
CA MET A 306 5.07 22.77 -18.27
C MET A 306 4.49 21.59 -17.50
N TRP A 307 5.22 21.08 -16.52
CA TRP A 307 4.74 20.07 -15.58
C TRP A 307 4.15 20.73 -14.33
N TYR A 308 2.83 20.68 -14.23
CA TYR A 308 2.08 21.26 -13.11
C TYR A 308 0.79 20.48 -12.88
N ALA A 309 0.21 20.64 -11.69
CA ALA A 309 -1.11 20.12 -11.37
C ALA A 309 -1.76 20.96 -10.27
N ARG A 310 -3.09 20.99 -10.23
CA ARG A 310 -3.81 21.47 -9.05
C ARG A 310 -3.57 20.50 -7.89
N VAL A 311 -3.46 21.03 -6.67
CA VAL A 311 -3.52 20.19 -5.47
C VAL A 311 -5.00 19.86 -5.20
N ASP A 312 -5.43 18.70 -5.69
CA ASP A 312 -6.81 18.20 -5.57
C ASP A 312 -7.12 17.70 -4.15
N ASN A 313 -8.34 17.94 -3.66
CA ASN A 313 -8.88 17.30 -2.46
C ASN A 313 -9.66 16.01 -2.79
N LEU A 314 -10.19 15.32 -1.78
CA LEU A 314 -10.91 14.05 -1.96
C LEU A 314 -12.14 14.16 -2.90
N ASP A 315 -12.88 15.27 -2.85
CA ASP A 315 -14.04 15.50 -3.72
C ASP A 315 -13.63 15.84 -5.16
N ASP A 316 -12.45 16.41 -5.35
CA ASP A 316 -11.89 16.69 -6.68
C ASP A 316 -11.49 15.38 -7.39
N LEU A 317 -10.95 14.39 -6.65
CA LEU A 317 -10.61 13.07 -7.22
C LEU A 317 -11.81 12.40 -7.89
N ALA A 318 -12.98 12.47 -7.25
CA ALA A 318 -14.22 11.88 -7.74
C ALA A 318 -14.83 12.63 -8.94
N ARG A 319 -14.26 13.77 -9.33
CA ARG A 319 -14.65 14.58 -10.50
C ARG A 319 -13.56 14.62 -11.56
N ASN A 320 -12.37 14.08 -11.28
CA ASN A 320 -11.23 14.16 -12.16
C ASN A 320 -11.44 13.24 -13.39
N PRO A 321 -11.42 13.79 -14.62
CA PRO A 321 -11.74 13.02 -15.83
C PRO A 321 -10.75 11.88 -16.08
N GLN A 322 -9.47 12.05 -15.71
CA GLN A 322 -8.47 11.00 -15.85
C GLN A 322 -8.70 9.87 -14.84
N VAL A 323 -9.11 10.19 -13.61
CA VAL A 323 -9.46 9.20 -12.57
C VAL A 323 -10.68 8.38 -13.01
N HIS A 324 -11.69 9.02 -13.60
CA HIS A 324 -12.83 8.32 -14.20
C HIS A 324 -12.42 7.43 -15.36
N TYR A 325 -11.62 7.96 -16.30
CA TYR A 325 -11.14 7.19 -17.45
C TYR A 325 -10.34 5.95 -17.03
N ASN A 326 -9.52 6.09 -15.99
CA ASN A 326 -8.73 4.99 -15.43
C ASN A 326 -9.58 3.93 -14.70
N GLY A 327 -10.83 4.23 -14.35
CA GLY A 327 -11.65 3.34 -13.54
C GLY A 327 -11.09 3.11 -12.14
N THR A 328 -10.46 4.14 -11.56
CA THR A 328 -9.75 4.06 -10.28
C THR A 328 -10.67 3.79 -9.10
N PHE A 329 -11.93 4.22 -9.15
CA PHE A 329 -12.92 3.95 -8.12
C PHE A 329 -13.95 2.93 -8.59
N MET A 330 -14.42 2.12 -7.65
CA MET A 330 -15.57 1.24 -7.83
C MET A 330 -16.58 1.51 -6.72
N ASP A 331 -17.85 1.51 -7.10
CA ASP A 331 -18.96 1.63 -6.17
C ASP A 331 -19.58 0.26 -5.93
N PHE A 332 -19.79 -0.07 -4.66
CA PHE A 332 -20.39 -1.31 -4.21
C PHE A 332 -21.52 -1.04 -3.24
N ASP A 333 -22.50 -1.95 -3.21
CA ASP A 333 -23.46 -2.05 -2.13
C ASP A 333 -23.09 -3.26 -1.27
N VAL A 334 -22.81 -3.00 0.01
CA VAL A 334 -22.55 -4.05 0.98
C VAL A 334 -23.63 -3.98 2.05
N MET A 335 -24.60 -4.89 1.96
CA MET A 335 -25.71 -4.98 2.92
C MET A 335 -26.50 -3.66 3.04
N GLY A 336 -26.72 -2.96 1.92
CA GLY A 336 -27.41 -1.67 1.86
C GLY A 336 -26.53 -0.46 2.21
N VAL A 337 -25.23 -0.65 2.43
CA VAL A 337 -24.27 0.44 2.66
C VAL A 337 -23.49 0.72 1.39
N PRO A 338 -23.59 1.93 0.81
CA PRO A 338 -22.78 2.30 -0.34
C PRO A 338 -21.32 2.45 0.07
N LEU A 339 -20.44 1.79 -0.67
CA LEU A 339 -19.01 1.75 -0.42
C LEU A 339 -18.25 2.11 -1.69
N LYS A 340 -17.42 3.16 -1.62
CA LYS A 340 -16.49 3.52 -2.67
C LYS A 340 -15.12 2.94 -2.37
N LEU A 341 -14.65 2.02 -3.20
CA LEU A 341 -13.34 1.37 -3.07
C LEU A 341 -12.39 1.83 -4.17
N VAL A 342 -11.08 1.73 -3.88
CA VAL A 342 -10.01 1.94 -4.86
C VAL A 342 -9.76 0.63 -5.62
N ASN A 343 -9.66 0.71 -6.94
CA ASN A 343 -9.36 -0.39 -7.84
C ASN A 343 -7.86 -0.65 -7.94
N HIS A 344 -7.49 -1.87 -8.31
CA HIS A 344 -6.10 -2.21 -8.59
C HIS A 344 -5.56 -1.33 -9.73
N PRO A 345 -4.40 -0.68 -9.57
CA PRO A 345 -3.95 0.36 -10.50
C PRO A 345 -3.39 -0.19 -11.81
N ASN A 346 -2.91 -1.44 -11.83
CA ASN A 346 -2.33 -2.02 -13.05
C ASN A 346 -3.41 -2.56 -13.98
N ARG A 347 -3.12 -2.45 -15.29
CA ARG A 347 -3.90 -3.07 -16.36
C ARG A 347 -3.08 -4.19 -17.01
N TYR A 348 -3.72 -5.28 -17.34
CA TYR A 348 -3.16 -6.48 -17.98
C TYR A 348 -3.80 -6.62 -19.36
N ASP A 349 -3.01 -6.56 -20.42
CA ASP A 349 -3.48 -6.55 -21.82
C ASP A 349 -4.51 -5.44 -22.11
N GLY A 350 -4.34 -4.28 -21.44
CA GLY A 350 -5.25 -3.15 -21.52
C GLY A 350 -6.51 -3.27 -20.67
N GLU A 351 -6.71 -4.36 -19.94
CA GLU A 351 -7.86 -4.58 -19.07
C GLU A 351 -7.51 -4.40 -17.59
N GLY A 352 -8.42 -3.84 -16.80
CA GLY A 352 -8.29 -3.86 -15.34
C GLY A 352 -8.41 -5.29 -14.80
N ALA A 353 -7.90 -5.51 -13.58
CA ALA A 353 -8.11 -6.77 -12.89
C ALA A 353 -9.61 -7.03 -12.68
N GLU A 354 -10.07 -8.27 -12.90
CA GLU A 354 -11.49 -8.60 -12.69
C GLU A 354 -11.79 -8.67 -11.20
N ILE A 355 -12.35 -7.59 -10.68
CA ILE A 355 -12.82 -7.56 -9.31
C ILE A 355 -14.27 -8.02 -9.28
N THR A 356 -14.44 -9.32 -9.10
CA THR A 356 -15.68 -9.83 -8.52
C THR A 356 -15.61 -9.58 -7.02
N LEU A 357 -16.53 -8.76 -6.49
CA LEU A 357 -17.05 -9.12 -5.19
C LEU A 357 -17.62 -10.53 -5.41
N SER A 358 -16.94 -11.55 -4.87
CA SER A 358 -17.76 -12.59 -4.26
C SER A 358 -18.74 -11.79 -3.41
N SER A 359 -20.05 -11.98 -3.60
CA SER A 359 -21.04 -11.57 -2.60
C SER A 359 -20.34 -11.68 -1.27
N ILE A 360 -20.35 -10.68 -0.39
CA ILE A 360 -19.79 -10.84 0.95
C ILE A 360 -20.62 -11.95 1.61
N THR A 361 -20.32 -13.18 1.25
CA THR A 361 -20.44 -14.39 1.99
C THR A 361 -19.30 -14.20 2.96
N ALA A 362 -19.56 -13.31 3.92
CA ALA A 362 -19.55 -13.77 5.28
C ALA A 362 -20.27 -15.13 5.28
N VAL A 363 -19.55 -16.19 4.90
CA VAL A 363 -19.82 -17.51 5.45
C VAL A 363 -19.35 -17.34 6.88
N THR A 364 -20.17 -16.66 7.68
CA THR A 364 -20.06 -16.68 9.11
C THR A 364 -20.42 -18.11 9.47
N VAL A 365 -19.43 -18.99 9.50
CA VAL A 365 -19.54 -20.24 10.24
C VAL A 365 -19.45 -19.83 11.70
N GLU A 366 -20.56 -19.32 12.25
CA GLU A 366 -20.83 -19.48 13.68
C GLU A 366 -20.64 -20.97 13.97
N CYS A 367 -19.75 -21.30 14.91
CA CYS A 367 -19.24 -22.65 15.13
C CYS A 367 -20.36 -23.71 15.27
N TYR A 368 -20.11 -25.01 15.07
CA TYR A 368 -19.79 -25.97 16.15
C TYR A 368 -19.92 -27.43 15.65
N SER A 369 -19.02 -27.93 14.78
CA SER A 369 -18.53 -29.33 14.77
C SER A 369 -17.70 -29.63 13.52
N THR A 370 -16.86 -30.67 13.58
CA THR A 370 -16.14 -31.22 12.42
C THR A 370 -17.03 -31.65 11.25
N LYS A 371 -18.35 -31.79 11.45
CA LYS A 371 -19.32 -32.15 10.41
C LYS A 371 -19.71 -30.98 9.49
N GLU A 372 -19.67 -29.74 9.98
CA GLU A 372 -20.07 -28.56 9.18
C GLU A 372 -18.98 -28.17 8.16
N ILE A 373 -17.73 -28.53 8.44
CA ILE A 373 -16.58 -28.33 7.54
C ILE A 373 -16.68 -29.20 6.29
N ALA A 374 -17.36 -30.34 6.35
CA ALA A 374 -17.60 -31.18 5.18
C ALA A 374 -18.55 -30.52 4.15
N GLY A 375 -19.31 -29.50 4.56
CA GLY A 375 -20.19 -28.71 3.71
C GLY A 375 -19.59 -27.39 3.19
N ILE A 376 -18.41 -26.99 3.68
CA ILE A 376 -17.66 -25.88 3.08
C ILE A 376 -17.15 -26.37 1.74
N ASP A 377 -17.59 -25.75 0.64
CA ASP A 377 -17.04 -26.03 -0.66
C ASP A 377 -15.59 -25.53 -0.73
N LEU A 378 -14.69 -26.40 -0.30
CA LEU A 378 -13.24 -26.25 -0.42
C LEU A 378 -12.77 -26.65 -1.82
N LYS A 379 -13.65 -27.08 -2.75
CA LYS A 379 -13.20 -27.39 -4.11
C LYS A 379 -12.56 -26.14 -4.68
N ARG A 380 -11.38 -26.32 -5.29
CA ARG A 380 -10.78 -25.26 -6.09
C ARG A 380 -11.79 -24.91 -7.20
N PRO A 381 -12.01 -23.62 -7.51
CA PRO A 381 -12.58 -23.26 -8.80
C PRO A 381 -11.83 -24.05 -9.88
N ALA A 382 -12.55 -24.62 -10.85
CA ALA A 382 -11.94 -25.50 -11.84
C ALA A 382 -10.71 -24.82 -12.43
N PRO A 383 -9.50 -25.40 -12.31
CA PRO A 383 -8.35 -24.84 -12.97
C PRO A 383 -8.65 -24.79 -14.47
N TRP A 384 -8.21 -23.74 -15.15
CA TRP A 384 -7.97 -23.86 -16.58
C TRP A 384 -7.13 -25.13 -16.75
N ALA A 385 -7.65 -26.10 -17.49
CA ALA A 385 -6.99 -27.37 -17.65
C ALA A 385 -5.58 -27.09 -18.21
N ARG A 386 -4.56 -27.16 -17.35
CA ARG A 386 -3.17 -27.15 -17.78
C ARG A 386 -2.94 -28.45 -18.51
N SER A 387 -3.20 -28.45 -19.82
CA SER A 387 -2.67 -29.47 -20.70
C SER A 387 -1.15 -29.46 -20.53
N ARG A 388 -0.64 -30.65 -20.24
CA ARG A 388 0.73 -30.99 -19.81
C ARG A 388 1.86 -30.28 -20.53
#